data_AF-A0ABD3TLL4-F1
#
_entry.id   AF-A0ABD3TLL4-F1
#
_cell.length_a   1.000
_cell.length_b   1.000
_cell.length_c   1.000
_cell.angle_alpha   90.00
_cell.angle_beta   90.00
_cell.angle_gamma   90.00
#
_symmetry.space_group_name_H-M   'P 1'
#
loop_
_entity.id
_entity.type
_entity.pdbx_description
1 polymer ?
#
loop_
_entity_poly.entity_id
_entity_poly.type
_entity_poly.pdbx_seq_one_letter_code
_entity_poly.pdbx_strand_id
1 'polypeptide(L)'
;IFWGDPHIETLDKKKFTFNGWGEYTLVSLETTNASFYLQARTSRAEKANGNLTDATIFSAFAAKDKLGSNVQVELNERKDGLIIYAKSSEDMPTVVDYTRDFADMTKVFDVQDEYISLSRDDASKTLTAVFSNGISFNVSVGVRMLSVSVVLPTVFKGRTKGLLGNFDGNPDNDFMFENGTILSPNISERQIFGYGQTWELNAMKSVFIYPLGKNHSDFHNRTFVPKFLDEANVEKVTNAKKICGEDNQECIFDLVFTENEAVANNTRRLEAEASTGRAEIANQIPTITGNSTVYARVGQNVSVRANASDDGPITYKLLYNTANATFKVETDNSTTISFILKNDDPVYVSLTAEDEFKVQSPALTLDISICSGCTDHGVCDFTQQRAENRSMPTFKYAVCICNPYWQGDNCETDFKGCASTPCSLLRNCTDNPADIHAILNRAFNCSACPKGYTDGVLDPSKCIDINECLEGISDCDQDCNNTYGGYICTCKYGYTYNISQHKCIN
;
A
#
# COMPACT_ATOMS: atom_id res chain seq x y z
N ILE A 1 -24.33 -14.21 -4.42
CA ILE A 1 -24.07 -13.98 -5.87
C ILE A 1 -25.18 -13.07 -6.39
N PHE A 2 -24.88 -12.17 -7.32
CA PHE A 2 -25.82 -11.19 -7.87
C PHE A 2 -25.84 -11.27 -9.39
N TRP A 3 -27.03 -11.27 -9.99
CA TRP A 3 -27.19 -11.28 -11.45
C TRP A 3 -28.55 -10.69 -11.85
N GLY A 4 -28.72 -10.27 -13.11
CA GLY A 4 -30.00 -9.73 -13.61
C GLY A 4 -30.41 -8.38 -12.99
N ASP A 5 -31.73 -8.16 -12.84
CA ASP A 5 -32.34 -6.89 -12.44
C ASP A 5 -32.95 -6.86 -11.02
N PRO A 6 -32.20 -6.28 -10.08
CA PRO A 6 -31.20 -6.98 -9.28
C PRO A 6 -31.79 -8.22 -8.58
N HIS A 7 -31.36 -9.42 -9.00
CA HIS A 7 -31.56 -10.65 -8.25
C HIS A 7 -30.37 -10.90 -7.30
N ILE A 8 -30.69 -11.34 -6.09
CA ILE A 8 -29.75 -11.49 -4.98
C ILE A 8 -29.88 -12.90 -4.43
N GLU A 9 -28.75 -13.63 -4.38
CA GLU A 9 -28.58 -14.82 -3.55
C GLU A 9 -27.68 -14.45 -2.36
N THR A 10 -28.21 -14.55 -1.15
CA THR A 10 -27.50 -14.30 0.12
C THR A 10 -26.36 -15.28 0.33
N LEU A 11 -25.52 -15.03 1.35
CA LEU A 11 -24.41 -15.92 1.68
C LEU A 11 -24.88 -17.32 2.15
N ASP A 12 -26.11 -17.41 2.67
CA ASP A 12 -26.73 -18.68 3.09
C ASP A 12 -27.72 -19.25 2.05
N LYS A 13 -27.68 -18.73 0.80
CA LYS A 13 -28.38 -19.23 -0.39
C LYS A 13 -29.88 -18.89 -0.47
N LYS A 14 -30.33 -17.85 0.23
CA LYS A 14 -31.68 -17.30 0.08
C LYS A 14 -31.73 -16.40 -1.16
N LYS A 15 -32.63 -16.71 -2.10
CA LYS A 15 -32.85 -15.93 -3.33
C LYS A 15 -33.99 -14.92 -3.15
N PHE A 16 -33.82 -13.72 -3.70
CA PHE A 16 -34.86 -12.69 -3.79
C PHE A 16 -34.53 -11.63 -4.85
N THR A 17 -35.54 -10.86 -5.26
CA THR A 17 -35.40 -9.72 -6.19
C THR A 17 -35.56 -8.41 -5.43
N PHE A 18 -34.67 -7.45 -5.68
CA PHE A 18 -34.72 -6.13 -5.05
C PHE A 18 -34.42 -5.01 -6.04
N ASN A 19 -35.46 -4.31 -6.50
CA ASN A 19 -35.35 -3.22 -7.47
C ASN A 19 -35.36 -1.83 -6.80
N GLY A 20 -34.32 -1.50 -6.05
CA GLY A 20 -34.11 -0.16 -5.49
C GLY A 20 -33.31 0.75 -6.42
N TRP A 21 -33.57 2.07 -6.45
CA TRP A 21 -32.73 3.05 -7.15
C TRP A 21 -31.94 3.88 -6.15
N GLY A 22 -30.69 3.47 -5.90
CA GLY A 22 -29.85 4.06 -4.87
C GLY A 22 -28.51 3.36 -4.69
N GLU A 23 -27.85 3.68 -3.58
CA GLU A 23 -26.66 2.98 -3.11
C GLU A 23 -27.03 2.19 -1.84
N TYR A 24 -26.62 0.93 -1.76
CA TYR A 24 -27.09 -0.01 -0.74
C TYR A 24 -25.94 -0.80 -0.11
N THR A 25 -26.10 -1.14 1.17
CA THR A 25 -25.18 -2.04 1.88
C THR A 25 -25.43 -3.50 1.48
N LEU A 26 -24.47 -4.13 0.79
CA LEU A 26 -24.53 -5.57 0.52
C LEU A 26 -23.99 -6.37 1.70
N VAL A 27 -22.79 -6.03 2.14
CA VAL A 27 -22.12 -6.63 3.30
C VAL A 27 -21.55 -5.52 4.17
N SER A 28 -21.81 -5.61 5.46
CA SER A 28 -21.13 -4.88 6.52
C SER A 28 -20.63 -5.91 7.52
N LEU A 29 -19.33 -5.86 7.79
CA LEU A 29 -18.63 -6.70 8.73
C LEU A 29 -17.83 -5.78 9.66
N GLU A 30 -18.09 -5.88 10.95
CA GLU A 30 -17.35 -5.15 11.97
C GLU A 30 -17.02 -6.10 13.13
N THR A 31 -15.73 -6.27 13.39
CA THR A 31 -15.18 -7.03 14.51
C THR A 31 -14.10 -6.20 15.19
N THR A 32 -13.58 -6.65 16.33
CA THR A 32 -12.46 -5.96 17.00
C THR A 32 -11.23 -5.84 16.08
N ASN A 33 -10.99 -6.85 15.25
CA ASN A 33 -9.75 -6.99 14.50
C ASN A 33 -9.89 -6.64 13.01
N ALA A 34 -11.08 -6.73 12.43
CA ALA A 34 -11.33 -6.46 11.01
C ALA A 34 -12.66 -5.71 10.81
N SER A 35 -12.69 -4.83 9.80
CA SER A 35 -13.91 -4.27 9.25
C SER A 35 -13.89 -4.37 7.72
N PHE A 36 -15.03 -4.62 7.12
CA PHE A 36 -15.20 -4.67 5.66
C PHE A 36 -16.62 -4.22 5.29
N TYR A 37 -16.71 -3.40 4.26
CA TYR A 37 -17.97 -2.92 3.71
C TYR A 37 -17.96 -3.18 2.21
N LEU A 38 -18.98 -3.87 1.71
CA LEU A 38 -19.28 -4.00 0.28
C LEU A 38 -20.62 -3.34 0.00
N GLN A 39 -20.62 -2.44 -0.96
CA GLN A 39 -21.76 -1.61 -1.32
C GLN A 39 -22.05 -1.74 -2.81
N ALA A 40 -23.31 -1.59 -3.17
CA ALA A 40 -23.76 -1.62 -4.56
C ALA A 40 -24.48 -0.31 -4.89
N ARG A 41 -24.29 0.16 -6.12
CA ARG A 41 -25.05 1.25 -6.73
C ARG A 41 -25.92 0.67 -7.82
N THR A 42 -27.18 1.09 -7.83
CA THR A 42 -28.12 0.73 -8.87
C THR A 42 -28.54 1.95 -9.68
N SER A 43 -28.96 1.70 -10.93
CA SER A 43 -29.52 2.72 -11.82
C SER A 43 -30.66 2.13 -12.62
N ARG A 44 -31.51 2.96 -13.21
CA ARG A 44 -32.64 2.48 -14.03
C ARG A 44 -32.12 1.70 -15.24
N ALA A 45 -32.73 0.55 -15.51
CA ALA A 45 -32.42 -0.23 -16.69
C ALA A 45 -32.93 0.48 -17.95
N GLU A 46 -32.32 0.16 -19.09
CA GLU A 46 -32.73 0.67 -20.41
C GLU A 46 -33.32 -0.47 -21.25
N LYS A 47 -34.42 -0.16 -21.93
CA LYS A 47 -34.95 -1.01 -23.01
C LYS A 47 -34.00 -1.03 -24.20
N ALA A 48 -34.20 -1.98 -25.12
CA ALA A 48 -33.45 -2.07 -26.37
C ALA A 48 -33.49 -0.79 -27.23
N ASN A 49 -34.54 0.04 -27.07
CA ASN A 49 -34.68 1.33 -27.75
C ASN A 49 -34.09 2.53 -26.99
N GLY A 50 -33.43 2.31 -25.84
CA GLY A 50 -32.81 3.33 -25.00
C GLY A 50 -33.73 3.99 -23.98
N ASN A 51 -35.04 3.67 -23.96
CA ASN A 51 -35.96 4.21 -22.96
C ASN A 51 -35.72 3.57 -21.58
N LEU A 52 -35.81 4.38 -20.52
CA LEU A 52 -35.69 3.90 -19.15
C LEU A 52 -36.89 3.05 -18.73
N THR A 53 -36.64 1.94 -18.02
CA THR A 53 -37.67 1.06 -17.45
C THR A 53 -37.97 1.42 -15.99
N ASP A 54 -39.00 0.80 -15.41
CA ASP A 54 -39.29 0.85 -13.98
C ASP A 54 -38.59 -0.29 -13.22
N ALA A 55 -37.47 -0.78 -13.77
CA ALA A 55 -36.57 -1.75 -13.16
C ALA A 55 -35.17 -1.15 -13.04
N THR A 56 -34.34 -1.76 -12.22
CA THR A 56 -32.99 -1.27 -11.91
C THR A 56 -31.94 -2.32 -12.21
N ILE A 57 -30.71 -1.88 -12.46
CA ILE A 57 -29.55 -2.75 -12.66
C ILE A 57 -28.43 -2.33 -11.72
N PHE A 58 -27.53 -3.25 -11.41
CA PHE A 58 -26.26 -2.89 -10.80
C PHE A 58 -25.38 -2.12 -11.79
N SER A 59 -24.97 -0.92 -11.38
CA SER A 59 -24.12 -0.02 -12.17
C SER A 59 -22.76 0.21 -11.55
N ALA A 60 -22.59 -0.03 -10.24
CA ALA A 60 -21.28 -0.05 -9.60
C ALA A 60 -21.26 -0.88 -8.32
N PHE A 61 -20.07 -1.33 -7.94
CA PHE A 61 -19.77 -1.91 -6.64
C PHE A 61 -18.57 -1.18 -6.04
N ALA A 62 -18.58 -0.97 -4.73
CA ALA A 62 -17.45 -0.40 -4.00
C ALA A 62 -17.24 -1.17 -2.70
N ALA A 63 -15.98 -1.47 -2.39
CA ALA A 63 -15.58 -2.15 -1.18
C ALA A 63 -14.53 -1.35 -0.42
N LYS A 64 -14.56 -1.38 0.92
CA LYS A 64 -13.54 -0.79 1.78
C LYS A 64 -13.26 -1.67 3.00
N ASP A 65 -12.00 -1.85 3.36
CA ASP A 65 -11.59 -2.55 4.58
C ASP A 65 -11.19 -1.59 5.73
N LYS A 66 -10.71 -2.17 6.84
CA LYS A 66 -10.22 -1.43 8.02
C LYS A 66 -8.91 -0.66 7.76
N LEU A 67 -8.08 -1.12 6.82
CA LEU A 67 -6.77 -0.54 6.50
C LEU A 67 -6.89 0.63 5.52
N GLY A 68 -8.10 0.91 5.04
CA GLY A 68 -8.39 1.98 4.10
C GLY A 68 -8.31 1.58 2.64
N SER A 69 -8.00 0.31 2.38
CA SER A 69 -8.01 -0.27 1.06
C SER A 69 -9.41 -0.12 0.48
N ASN A 70 -9.52 0.38 -0.74
CA ASN A 70 -10.78 0.65 -1.40
C ASN A 70 -10.72 0.24 -2.87
N VAL A 71 -11.70 -0.52 -3.32
CA VAL A 71 -11.83 -0.95 -4.72
C VAL A 71 -13.23 -0.59 -5.17
N GLN A 72 -13.33 0.15 -6.28
CA GLN A 72 -14.58 0.52 -6.93
C GLN A 72 -14.58 0.08 -8.38
N VAL A 73 -15.67 -0.54 -8.78
CA VAL A 73 -15.89 -1.05 -10.14
C VAL A 73 -17.21 -0.50 -10.64
N GLU A 74 -17.20 0.19 -11.77
CA GLU A 74 -18.39 0.77 -12.38
C GLU A 74 -18.59 0.28 -13.81
N LEU A 75 -19.83 0.30 -14.27
CA LEU A 75 -20.18 0.04 -15.65
C LEU A 75 -19.88 1.28 -16.49
N ASN A 76 -19.18 1.12 -17.61
CA ASN A 76 -18.89 2.23 -18.51
C ASN A 76 -20.16 2.76 -19.21
N GLU A 77 -20.07 3.95 -19.82
CA GLU A 77 -21.21 4.59 -20.49
C GLU A 77 -21.81 3.75 -21.63
N ARG A 78 -20.98 2.96 -22.33
CA ARG A 78 -21.42 2.06 -23.40
C ARG A 78 -22.12 0.79 -22.88
N LYS A 79 -21.98 0.51 -21.58
CA LYS A 79 -22.47 -0.67 -20.88
C LYS A 79 -21.89 -1.98 -21.41
N ASP A 80 -20.62 -1.96 -21.78
CA ASP A 80 -19.87 -3.08 -22.37
C ASP A 80 -18.49 -3.31 -21.73
N GLY A 81 -18.15 -2.55 -20.70
CA GLY A 81 -16.85 -2.64 -20.02
C GLY A 81 -16.88 -2.10 -18.61
N LEU A 82 -15.78 -2.37 -17.88
CA LEU A 82 -15.58 -1.95 -16.50
C LEU A 82 -14.74 -0.68 -16.43
N ILE A 83 -15.07 0.20 -15.50
CA ILE A 83 -14.23 1.28 -14.99
C ILE A 83 -13.74 0.85 -13.61
N ILE A 84 -12.44 0.89 -13.36
CA ILE A 84 -11.84 0.30 -12.15
C ILE A 84 -10.96 1.33 -11.45
N TYR A 85 -11.33 1.66 -10.22
CA TYR A 85 -10.56 2.50 -9.31
C TYR A 85 -10.13 1.68 -8.11
N ALA A 86 -8.87 1.84 -7.69
CA ALA A 86 -8.44 1.25 -6.43
C ALA A 86 -7.48 2.17 -5.67
N LYS A 87 -7.45 1.97 -4.35
CA LYS A 87 -6.60 2.63 -3.38
C LYS A 87 -6.13 1.56 -2.39
N SER A 88 -4.83 1.46 -2.17
CA SER A 88 -4.26 0.36 -1.39
C SER A 88 -4.38 0.56 0.12
N SER A 89 -4.20 1.76 0.68
CA SER A 89 -4.32 1.98 2.14
C SER A 89 -4.64 3.43 2.51
N GLU A 90 -4.97 3.71 3.78
CA GLU A 90 -5.14 5.10 4.23
C GLU A 90 -3.85 5.93 4.09
N ASP A 91 -2.70 5.31 4.33
CA ASP A 91 -1.38 5.94 4.25
C ASP A 91 -0.90 6.19 2.81
N MET A 92 -1.49 5.49 1.83
CA MET A 92 -1.28 5.72 0.40
C MET A 92 -2.58 6.24 -0.24
N PRO A 93 -2.90 7.54 -0.09
CA PRO A 93 -4.23 8.07 -0.39
C PRO A 93 -4.57 8.18 -1.88
N THR A 94 -3.61 7.95 -2.77
CA THR A 94 -3.77 8.10 -4.21
C THR A 94 -4.71 7.02 -4.75
N VAL A 95 -5.81 7.46 -5.34
CA VAL A 95 -6.68 6.59 -6.15
C VAL A 95 -6.04 6.39 -7.51
N VAL A 96 -5.89 5.13 -7.93
CA VAL A 96 -5.36 4.73 -9.23
C VAL A 96 -6.50 4.26 -10.13
N ASP A 97 -6.50 4.72 -11.38
CA ASP A 97 -7.43 4.27 -12.42
C ASP A 97 -6.78 3.14 -13.24
N TYR A 98 -7.28 1.91 -13.05
CA TYR A 98 -6.80 0.70 -13.71
C TYR A 98 -7.59 0.35 -14.98
N THR A 99 -8.55 1.18 -15.38
CA THR A 99 -9.49 0.90 -16.48
C THR A 99 -8.77 0.55 -17.79
N ARG A 100 -7.72 1.30 -18.13
CA ARG A 100 -6.98 1.08 -19.39
C ARG A 100 -6.17 -0.20 -19.37
N ASP A 101 -5.51 -0.50 -18.24
CA ASP A 101 -4.68 -1.70 -18.11
C ASP A 101 -5.56 -2.95 -18.08
N PHE A 102 -6.71 -2.89 -17.41
CA PHE A 102 -7.70 -3.97 -17.43
C PHE A 102 -8.33 -4.20 -18.81
N ALA A 103 -8.48 -3.17 -19.63
CA ALA A 103 -9.01 -3.33 -21.00
C ALA A 103 -7.97 -3.84 -22.00
N ASP A 104 -6.68 -3.72 -21.70
CA ASP A 104 -5.58 -4.15 -22.58
C ASP A 104 -5.40 -5.67 -22.52
N MET A 105 -6.06 -6.38 -23.44
CA MET A 105 -5.95 -7.84 -23.57
C MET A 105 -4.59 -8.32 -24.10
N THR A 106 -3.68 -7.42 -24.47
CA THR A 106 -2.32 -7.80 -24.92
C THR A 106 -1.37 -8.04 -23.75
N LYS A 107 -1.80 -7.68 -22.53
CA LYS A 107 -1.04 -7.83 -21.30
C LYS A 107 -1.83 -8.63 -20.29
N VAL A 108 -1.11 -9.34 -19.44
CA VAL A 108 -1.69 -9.92 -18.22
C VAL A 108 -2.04 -8.75 -17.29
N PHE A 109 -3.30 -8.70 -16.84
CA PHE A 109 -3.72 -7.75 -15.81
C PHE A 109 -3.62 -8.44 -14.45
N ASP A 110 -2.58 -8.06 -13.71
CA ASP A 110 -2.21 -8.64 -12.42
C ASP A 110 -1.57 -7.54 -11.56
N VAL A 111 -2.35 -6.98 -10.66
CA VAL A 111 -1.94 -5.91 -9.73
C VAL A 111 -1.86 -6.53 -8.34
N GLN A 112 -0.67 -6.47 -7.75
CA GLN A 112 -0.38 -7.13 -6.47
C GLN A 112 0.28 -6.13 -5.52
N ASP A 113 -0.37 -5.85 -4.40
CA ASP A 113 0.22 -5.13 -3.27
C ASP A 113 -0.14 -5.82 -1.93
N GLU A 114 0.35 -5.26 -0.82
CA GLU A 114 0.18 -5.83 0.53
C GLU A 114 -1.28 -5.84 1.02
N TYR A 115 -2.10 -4.96 0.48
CA TYR A 115 -3.46 -4.69 0.93
C TYR A 115 -4.52 -5.30 0.02
N ILE A 116 -4.29 -5.22 -1.29
CA ILE A 116 -5.19 -5.68 -2.34
C ILE A 116 -4.45 -6.43 -3.46
N SER A 117 -5.19 -7.34 -4.09
CA SER A 117 -4.81 -8.05 -5.30
C SER A 117 -5.95 -7.89 -6.31
N LEU A 118 -5.63 -7.43 -7.53
CA LEU A 118 -6.58 -7.31 -8.63
C LEU A 118 -6.08 -8.15 -9.81
N SER A 119 -6.90 -9.08 -10.27
CA SER A 119 -6.56 -9.93 -11.42
C SER A 119 -7.73 -10.02 -12.41
N ARG A 120 -7.41 -10.37 -13.67
CA ARG A 120 -8.40 -10.54 -14.73
C ARG A 120 -8.39 -12.00 -15.19
N ASP A 121 -9.57 -12.61 -15.23
CA ASP A 121 -9.78 -13.81 -16.04
C ASP A 121 -10.02 -13.38 -17.50
N ASP A 122 -9.06 -13.67 -18.37
CA ASP A 122 -9.11 -13.30 -19.79
C ASP A 122 -10.22 -13.98 -20.58
N ALA A 123 -10.67 -15.17 -20.15
CA ALA A 123 -11.73 -15.92 -20.84
C ALA A 123 -13.10 -15.28 -20.59
N SER A 124 -13.40 -14.97 -19.33
CA SER A 124 -14.68 -14.38 -18.93
C SER A 124 -14.68 -12.85 -18.87
N LYS A 125 -13.50 -12.21 -18.94
CA LYS A 125 -13.28 -10.77 -18.69
C LYS A 125 -13.77 -10.33 -17.31
N THR A 126 -13.64 -11.22 -16.34
CA THR A 126 -14.03 -10.98 -14.95
C THR A 126 -12.87 -10.37 -14.19
N LEU A 127 -13.14 -9.30 -13.44
CA LEU A 127 -12.21 -8.76 -12.46
C LEU A 127 -12.37 -9.51 -11.15
N THR A 128 -11.28 -9.99 -10.57
CA THR A 128 -11.24 -10.53 -9.20
C THR A 128 -10.50 -9.53 -8.32
N ALA A 129 -11.14 -9.09 -7.23
CA ALA A 129 -10.55 -8.20 -6.25
C ALA A 129 -10.45 -8.90 -4.89
N VAL A 130 -9.24 -9.05 -4.35
CA VAL A 130 -8.93 -9.73 -3.10
C VAL A 130 -8.35 -8.74 -2.10
N PHE A 131 -8.82 -8.78 -0.85
CA PHE A 131 -8.33 -7.94 0.25
C PHE A 131 -7.43 -8.74 1.20
N SER A 132 -6.55 -8.05 1.93
CA SER A 132 -5.63 -8.62 2.93
C SER A 132 -6.31 -9.47 4.03
N ASN A 133 -7.60 -9.24 4.28
CA ASN A 133 -8.40 -10.03 5.22
C ASN A 133 -9.00 -11.32 4.62
N GLY A 134 -8.66 -11.64 3.36
CA GLY A 134 -9.11 -12.84 2.64
C GLY A 134 -10.51 -12.73 2.03
N ILE A 135 -11.18 -11.58 2.14
CA ILE A 135 -12.46 -11.34 1.46
C ILE A 135 -12.18 -10.99 0.00
N SER A 136 -12.95 -11.55 -0.93
CA SER A 136 -12.93 -11.13 -2.33
C SER A 136 -14.31 -10.94 -2.91
N PHE A 137 -14.31 -10.27 -4.05
CA PHE A 137 -15.45 -10.26 -4.94
C PHE A 137 -14.99 -10.25 -6.39
N ASN A 138 -15.79 -10.89 -7.24
CA ASN A 138 -15.55 -10.94 -8.68
C ASN A 138 -16.64 -10.13 -9.39
N VAL A 139 -16.25 -9.24 -10.30
CA VAL A 139 -17.17 -8.40 -11.07
C VAL A 139 -17.02 -8.69 -12.55
N SER A 140 -18.15 -8.90 -13.23
CA SER A 140 -18.20 -9.07 -14.68
C SER A 140 -19.33 -8.26 -15.31
N VAL A 141 -19.20 -8.00 -16.60
CA VAL A 141 -20.24 -7.31 -17.39
C VAL A 141 -21.16 -8.36 -18.00
N GLY A 142 -22.42 -8.35 -17.58
CA GLY A 142 -23.51 -9.07 -18.24
C GLY A 142 -24.05 -8.31 -19.45
N VAL A 143 -25.31 -8.53 -19.80
CA VAL A 143 -25.97 -7.74 -20.87
C VAL A 143 -26.31 -6.35 -20.33
N ARG A 144 -25.39 -5.39 -20.52
CA ARG A 144 -25.54 -3.97 -20.14
C ARG A 144 -25.77 -3.73 -18.64
N MET A 145 -25.28 -4.62 -17.78
CA MET A 145 -25.39 -4.56 -16.31
C MET A 145 -24.19 -5.26 -15.67
N LEU A 146 -23.89 -4.96 -14.41
CA LEU A 146 -22.86 -5.67 -13.65
C LEU A 146 -23.41 -6.89 -12.92
N SER A 147 -22.56 -7.90 -12.79
CA SER A 147 -22.73 -9.06 -11.91
C SER A 147 -21.64 -9.03 -10.84
N VAL A 148 -21.95 -9.50 -9.62
CA VAL A 148 -20.93 -9.69 -8.58
C VAL A 148 -21.09 -11.01 -7.84
N SER A 149 -20.00 -11.73 -7.65
CA SER A 149 -19.90 -12.82 -6.67
C SER A 149 -19.00 -12.38 -5.53
N VAL A 150 -19.28 -12.82 -4.30
CA VAL A 150 -18.55 -12.42 -3.10
C VAL A 150 -18.17 -13.68 -2.35
N VAL A 151 -16.91 -13.75 -1.91
CA VAL A 151 -16.38 -14.86 -1.13
C VAL A 151 -15.89 -14.31 0.20
N LEU A 152 -16.39 -14.89 1.30
CA LEU A 152 -15.98 -14.54 2.66
C LEU A 152 -15.35 -15.75 3.36
N PRO A 153 -14.18 -15.55 4.01
CA PRO A 153 -13.60 -16.56 4.88
C PRO A 153 -14.56 -17.04 5.97
N THR A 154 -14.53 -18.34 6.26
CA THR A 154 -15.41 -18.98 7.27
C THR A 154 -15.23 -18.44 8.68
N VAL A 155 -14.10 -17.79 8.98
CA VAL A 155 -13.87 -17.08 10.26
C VAL A 155 -14.87 -15.94 10.49
N PHE A 156 -15.49 -15.41 9.44
CA PHE A 156 -16.51 -14.36 9.52
C PHE A 156 -17.95 -14.88 9.59
N LYS A 157 -18.14 -16.20 9.75
CA LYS A 157 -19.47 -16.81 9.88
C LYS A 157 -20.26 -16.19 11.05
N GLY A 158 -21.48 -15.75 10.80
CA GLY A 158 -22.38 -15.11 11.76
C GLY A 158 -22.01 -13.67 12.12
N ARG A 159 -21.13 -13.02 11.34
CA ARG A 159 -20.61 -11.67 11.62
C ARG A 159 -21.04 -10.61 10.62
N THR A 160 -21.70 -10.99 9.53
CA THR A 160 -22.10 -10.04 8.49
C THR A 160 -23.49 -9.47 8.77
N LYS A 161 -23.76 -8.32 8.15
CA LYS A 161 -25.10 -7.75 8.00
C LYS A 161 -25.23 -7.13 6.61
N GLY A 162 -26.44 -6.93 6.12
CA GLY A 162 -26.71 -6.28 4.84
C GLY A 162 -27.67 -7.09 3.97
N LEU A 163 -27.78 -6.71 2.70
CA LEU A 163 -28.61 -7.44 1.75
C LEU A 163 -28.16 -8.89 1.50
N LEU A 164 -26.90 -9.23 1.84
CA LEU A 164 -26.37 -10.60 1.76
C LEU A 164 -26.59 -11.45 3.02
N GLY A 165 -27.29 -10.93 4.03
CA GLY A 165 -27.65 -11.68 5.23
C GLY A 165 -26.55 -11.74 6.29
N ASN A 166 -26.71 -12.67 7.23
CA ASN A 166 -25.89 -12.76 8.45
C ASN A 166 -24.78 -13.82 8.38
N PHE A 167 -24.79 -14.64 7.32
CA PHE A 167 -23.80 -15.68 7.04
C PHE A 167 -23.66 -16.68 8.18
N ASP A 168 -24.75 -17.16 8.76
CA ASP A 168 -24.73 -18.14 9.86
C ASP A 168 -25.02 -19.58 9.40
N GLY A 169 -25.32 -19.76 8.11
CA GLY A 169 -25.67 -21.04 7.48
C GLY A 169 -27.18 -21.33 7.43
N ASN A 170 -28.03 -20.38 7.84
CA ASN A 170 -29.48 -20.54 7.85
C ASN A 170 -30.18 -19.53 6.90
N PRO A 171 -30.64 -19.95 5.70
CA PRO A 171 -31.29 -19.04 4.75
C PRO A 171 -32.59 -18.40 5.27
N ASP A 172 -33.21 -18.96 6.31
CA ASP A 172 -34.50 -18.49 6.80
C ASP A 172 -34.41 -17.26 7.72
N ASN A 173 -33.21 -16.84 8.12
CA ASN A 173 -32.99 -15.66 8.95
C ASN A 173 -32.15 -14.55 8.28
N ASP A 174 -31.91 -14.67 6.98
CA ASP A 174 -31.09 -13.72 6.21
C ASP A 174 -31.70 -12.33 6.05
N PHE A 175 -33.03 -12.22 6.13
CA PHE A 175 -33.72 -10.92 6.09
C PHE A 175 -33.65 -10.23 7.45
N MET A 176 -32.44 -9.92 7.90
CA MET A 176 -32.14 -9.28 9.16
C MET A 176 -31.97 -7.77 8.95
N PHE A 177 -32.63 -6.95 9.76
CA PHE A 177 -32.44 -5.49 9.78
C PHE A 177 -31.18 -5.10 10.57
N GLU A 178 -30.71 -3.86 10.42
CA GLU A 178 -29.53 -3.36 11.14
C GLU A 178 -29.66 -3.49 12.68
N ASN A 179 -30.88 -3.34 13.20
CA ASN A 179 -31.24 -3.50 14.62
C ASN A 179 -31.27 -4.96 15.12
N GLY A 180 -31.04 -5.95 14.24
CA GLY A 180 -31.03 -7.39 14.55
C GLY A 180 -32.39 -8.08 14.51
N THR A 181 -33.48 -7.36 14.20
CA THR A 181 -34.79 -7.99 13.98
C THR A 181 -34.78 -8.77 12.66
N ILE A 182 -35.45 -9.93 12.63
CA ILE A 182 -35.51 -10.81 11.46
C ILE A 182 -36.91 -10.77 10.88
N LEU A 183 -37.00 -10.57 9.57
CA LEU A 183 -38.23 -10.64 8.81
C LEU A 183 -38.49 -12.09 8.38
N SER A 184 -39.77 -12.47 8.31
CA SER A 184 -40.18 -13.82 7.84
C SER A 184 -39.52 -14.17 6.49
N PRO A 185 -39.07 -15.42 6.29
CA PRO A 185 -38.45 -15.84 5.04
C PRO A 185 -39.43 -15.98 3.87
N ASN A 186 -40.74 -16.03 4.14
CA ASN A 186 -41.79 -16.10 3.13
C ASN A 186 -42.57 -14.78 3.12
N ILE A 187 -42.12 -13.85 2.28
CA ILE A 187 -42.63 -12.49 2.18
C ILE A 187 -42.83 -12.11 0.71
N SER A 188 -43.75 -11.17 0.47
CA SER A 188 -44.02 -10.65 -0.88
C SER A 188 -42.87 -9.77 -1.39
N GLU A 189 -42.76 -9.61 -2.72
CA GLU A 189 -41.78 -8.70 -3.36
C GLU A 189 -41.87 -7.26 -2.82
N ARG A 190 -43.08 -6.79 -2.47
CA ARG A 190 -43.28 -5.46 -1.88
C ARG A 190 -42.67 -5.33 -0.49
N GLN A 191 -42.80 -6.38 0.32
CA GLN A 191 -42.18 -6.43 1.65
C GLN A 191 -40.66 -6.54 1.54
N ILE A 192 -40.17 -7.32 0.57
CA ILE A 192 -38.73 -7.42 0.24
C ILE A 192 -38.20 -6.04 -0.21
N PHE A 193 -38.92 -5.32 -1.05
CA PHE A 193 -38.56 -3.96 -1.45
C PHE A 193 -38.51 -3.03 -0.23
N GLY A 194 -39.51 -3.07 0.64
CA GLY A 194 -39.50 -2.30 1.89
C GLY A 194 -38.31 -2.65 2.79
N TYR A 195 -37.98 -3.94 2.93
CA TYR A 195 -36.78 -4.42 3.64
C TYR A 195 -35.50 -3.88 3.00
N GLY A 196 -35.32 -4.04 1.69
CA GLY A 196 -34.10 -3.62 1.00
C GLY A 196 -33.88 -2.12 1.03
N GLN A 197 -34.96 -1.32 1.02
CA GLN A 197 -34.88 0.14 1.19
C GLN A 197 -34.30 0.55 2.57
N THR A 198 -34.38 -0.31 3.59
CA THR A 198 -33.74 -0.02 4.90
C THR A 198 -32.22 -0.11 4.87
N TRP A 199 -31.66 -0.75 3.83
CA TRP A 199 -30.22 -0.85 3.61
C TRP A 199 -29.66 0.25 2.70
N GLU A 200 -30.49 1.24 2.30
CA GLU A 200 -30.03 2.44 1.58
C GLU A 200 -28.96 3.16 2.40
N LEU A 201 -27.88 3.54 1.73
CA LEU A 201 -26.77 4.25 2.34
C LEU A 201 -27.13 5.71 2.65
N ASN A 202 -26.29 6.30 3.49
CA ASN A 202 -26.23 7.74 3.64
C ASN A 202 -24.81 8.21 3.29
N ALA A 203 -24.65 9.51 3.06
CA ALA A 203 -23.40 10.09 2.63
C ALA A 203 -22.20 9.81 3.56
N MET A 204 -22.41 9.58 4.86
CA MET A 204 -21.33 9.27 5.81
C MET A 204 -20.91 7.80 5.78
N LYS A 205 -21.82 6.90 5.39
CA LYS A 205 -21.54 5.46 5.28
C LYS A 205 -21.00 5.05 3.90
N SER A 206 -21.17 5.90 2.89
CA SER A 206 -20.74 5.57 1.52
C SER A 206 -19.23 5.40 1.41
N VAL A 207 -18.81 4.34 0.73
CA VAL A 207 -17.40 4.06 0.38
C VAL A 207 -17.12 4.31 -1.10
N PHE A 208 -18.09 4.88 -1.82
CA PHE A 208 -17.92 5.23 -3.23
C PHE A 208 -17.03 6.46 -3.40
N ILE A 209 -16.16 6.39 -4.39
CA ILE A 209 -15.42 7.48 -4.99
C ILE A 209 -16.36 8.17 -5.98
N TYR A 210 -16.60 9.46 -5.78
CA TYR A 210 -17.50 10.25 -6.63
C TYR A 210 -16.71 11.12 -7.63
N PRO A 211 -17.19 11.23 -8.88
CA PRO A 211 -16.65 12.18 -9.84
C PRO A 211 -16.72 13.63 -9.33
N LEU A 212 -15.88 14.50 -9.90
CA LEU A 212 -15.90 15.93 -9.58
C LEU A 212 -17.30 16.53 -9.75
N GLY A 213 -17.80 17.18 -8.69
CA GLY A 213 -19.11 17.82 -8.67
C GLY A 213 -20.29 16.87 -8.42
N LYS A 214 -20.03 15.57 -8.22
CA LYS A 214 -21.03 14.56 -7.85
C LYS A 214 -20.83 14.10 -6.42
N ASN A 215 -21.90 13.59 -5.81
CA ASN A 215 -21.88 13.00 -4.47
C ASN A 215 -23.00 11.95 -4.33
N HIS A 216 -23.10 11.31 -3.16
CA HIS A 216 -24.14 10.32 -2.82
C HIS A 216 -25.56 10.71 -3.28
N SER A 217 -25.95 11.98 -3.11
CA SER A 217 -27.31 12.43 -3.43
C SER A 217 -27.65 12.43 -4.93
N ASP A 218 -26.64 12.34 -5.81
CA ASP A 218 -26.84 12.24 -7.26
C ASP A 218 -27.25 10.82 -7.72
N PHE A 219 -27.09 9.81 -6.87
CA PHE A 219 -27.19 8.39 -7.27
C PHE A 219 -28.37 7.66 -6.65
N HIS A 220 -29.36 8.37 -6.10
CA HIS A 220 -30.53 7.77 -5.48
C HIS A 220 -31.83 8.49 -5.80
N ASN A 221 -32.94 7.76 -5.78
CA ASN A 221 -34.28 8.32 -5.90
C ASN A 221 -35.27 7.60 -4.98
N ARG A 222 -35.54 8.20 -3.81
CA ARG A 222 -36.45 7.65 -2.80
C ARG A 222 -37.93 7.61 -3.21
N THR A 223 -38.29 8.31 -4.28
CA THR A 223 -39.67 8.29 -4.82
C THR A 223 -39.88 7.19 -5.85
N PHE A 224 -38.80 6.52 -6.27
CA PHE A 224 -38.87 5.41 -7.19
C PHE A 224 -39.57 4.22 -6.54
N VAL A 225 -40.54 3.65 -7.26
CA VAL A 225 -41.21 2.40 -6.90
C VAL A 225 -41.13 1.51 -8.14
N PRO A 226 -40.53 0.32 -8.03
CA PRO A 226 -40.44 -0.59 -9.18
C PRO A 226 -41.81 -1.20 -9.49
N LYS A 227 -41.93 -1.81 -10.67
CA LYS A 227 -43.05 -2.68 -10.95
C LYS A 227 -42.83 -4.04 -10.29
N PHE A 228 -43.90 -4.55 -9.69
CA PHE A 228 -43.91 -5.85 -9.06
C PHE A 228 -44.49 -6.89 -10.01
N LEU A 229 -44.05 -8.15 -9.90
CA LEU A 229 -44.50 -9.20 -10.83
C LEU A 229 -46.01 -9.45 -10.74
N ASP A 230 -46.62 -9.18 -9.58
CA ASP A 230 -48.08 -9.26 -9.36
C ASP A 230 -48.87 -8.18 -10.14
N GLU A 231 -48.22 -7.12 -10.62
CA GLU A 231 -48.79 -6.06 -11.47
C GLU A 231 -48.58 -6.32 -12.97
N ALA A 232 -47.81 -7.37 -13.32
CA ALA A 232 -47.46 -7.65 -14.69
C ALA A 232 -48.67 -8.14 -15.53
N ASN A 233 -48.61 -7.87 -16.83
CA ASN A 233 -49.61 -8.38 -17.76
C ASN A 233 -49.55 -9.91 -17.83
N VAL A 234 -50.68 -10.58 -17.55
CA VAL A 234 -50.80 -12.04 -17.48
C VAL A 234 -50.33 -12.74 -18.77
N GLU A 235 -50.60 -12.17 -19.93
CA GLU A 235 -50.17 -12.72 -21.22
C GLU A 235 -48.66 -12.65 -21.39
N LYS A 236 -48.03 -11.54 -20.98
CA LYS A 236 -46.57 -11.40 -20.98
C LYS A 236 -45.92 -12.41 -20.04
N VAL A 237 -46.44 -12.57 -18.82
CA VAL A 237 -45.95 -13.56 -17.86
C VAL A 237 -46.09 -14.98 -18.43
N THR A 238 -47.23 -15.29 -19.07
CA THR A 238 -47.46 -16.60 -19.68
C THR A 238 -46.48 -16.89 -20.82
N ASN A 239 -46.18 -15.89 -21.65
CA ASN A 239 -45.18 -16.04 -22.70
C ASN A 239 -43.75 -16.14 -22.16
N ALA A 240 -43.43 -15.37 -21.12
CA ALA A 240 -42.13 -15.46 -20.46
C ALA A 240 -41.89 -16.84 -19.84
N LYS A 241 -42.91 -17.45 -19.20
CA LYS A 241 -42.85 -18.84 -18.70
C LYS A 241 -42.52 -19.87 -19.76
N LYS A 242 -42.96 -19.68 -21.01
CA LYS A 242 -42.62 -20.59 -22.12
C LYS A 242 -41.13 -20.53 -22.50
N ILE A 243 -40.50 -19.37 -22.32
CA ILE A 243 -39.09 -19.14 -22.67
C ILE A 243 -38.16 -19.50 -21.49
N CYS A 244 -38.55 -19.11 -20.28
CA CYS A 244 -37.76 -19.25 -19.06
C CYS A 244 -37.96 -20.58 -18.33
N GLY A 245 -39.05 -21.29 -18.59
CA GLY A 245 -39.56 -22.35 -17.72
C GLY A 245 -40.49 -21.79 -16.63
N GLU A 246 -41.33 -22.63 -16.02
CA GLU A 246 -42.32 -22.16 -15.04
C GLU A 246 -41.70 -21.77 -13.69
N ASP A 247 -40.56 -22.37 -13.34
CA ASP A 247 -39.97 -22.27 -12.00
C ASP A 247 -38.88 -21.18 -11.88
N ASN A 248 -38.41 -20.62 -13.00
CA ASN A 248 -37.35 -19.61 -13.00
C ASN A 248 -37.94 -18.19 -12.93
N GLN A 249 -38.26 -17.74 -11.70
CA GLN A 249 -38.93 -16.46 -11.46
C GLN A 249 -38.07 -15.28 -11.91
N GLU A 250 -36.75 -15.39 -11.76
CA GLU A 250 -35.75 -14.39 -12.11
C GLU A 250 -35.76 -14.10 -13.62
N CYS A 251 -35.64 -15.13 -14.45
CA CYS A 251 -35.75 -15.00 -15.90
C CYS A 251 -37.13 -14.47 -16.33
N ILE A 252 -38.21 -14.96 -15.70
CA ILE A 252 -39.58 -14.49 -16.02
C ILE A 252 -39.69 -12.99 -15.75
N PHE A 253 -39.19 -12.52 -14.60
CA PHE A 253 -39.20 -11.13 -14.20
C PHE A 253 -38.43 -10.26 -15.21
N ASP A 254 -37.16 -10.61 -15.46
CA ASP A 254 -36.29 -9.91 -16.40
C ASP A 254 -36.95 -9.79 -17.78
N LEU A 255 -37.51 -10.88 -18.31
CA LEU A 255 -38.15 -10.87 -19.63
C LEU A 255 -39.41 -10.00 -19.67
N VAL A 256 -40.22 -10.04 -18.62
CA VAL A 256 -41.47 -9.29 -18.52
C VAL A 256 -41.23 -7.77 -18.46
N PHE A 257 -40.21 -7.33 -17.72
CA PHE A 257 -39.98 -5.90 -17.47
C PHE A 257 -38.97 -5.26 -18.42
N THR A 258 -37.97 -6.00 -18.89
CA THR A 258 -37.01 -5.50 -19.88
C THR A 258 -37.50 -5.67 -21.32
N GLU A 259 -38.41 -6.61 -21.57
CA GLU A 259 -38.86 -7.02 -22.91
C GLU A 259 -37.67 -7.45 -23.80
N ASN A 260 -36.62 -7.98 -23.19
CA ASN A 260 -35.37 -8.34 -23.87
C ASN A 260 -34.96 -9.79 -23.55
N GLU A 261 -35.16 -10.70 -24.50
CA GLU A 261 -34.78 -12.11 -24.37
C GLU A 261 -33.28 -12.32 -24.14
N ALA A 262 -32.42 -11.42 -24.62
CA ALA A 262 -30.98 -11.53 -24.37
C ALA A 262 -30.65 -11.28 -22.89
N VAL A 263 -31.37 -10.36 -22.23
CA VAL A 263 -31.23 -10.12 -20.78
C VAL A 263 -31.70 -11.35 -20.01
N ALA A 264 -32.90 -11.86 -20.31
CA ALA A 264 -33.45 -13.04 -19.65
C ALA A 264 -32.58 -14.30 -19.82
N ASN A 265 -32.05 -14.54 -21.02
CA ASN A 265 -31.11 -15.64 -21.27
C ASN A 265 -29.77 -15.44 -20.55
N ASN A 266 -29.29 -14.21 -20.45
CA ASN A 266 -28.09 -13.90 -19.67
C ASN A 266 -28.31 -14.17 -18.17
N THR A 267 -29.49 -13.84 -17.63
CA THR A 267 -29.88 -14.15 -16.26
C THR A 267 -29.89 -15.64 -15.99
N ARG A 268 -30.47 -16.44 -16.89
CA ARG A 268 -30.40 -17.92 -16.81
C ARG A 268 -28.97 -18.45 -16.85
N ARG A 269 -28.14 -17.92 -17.74
CA ARG A 269 -26.74 -18.32 -17.88
C ARG A 269 -25.97 -18.00 -16.60
N LEU A 270 -26.08 -16.78 -16.09
CA LEU A 270 -25.40 -16.35 -14.87
C LEU A 270 -25.89 -17.14 -13.65
N GLU A 271 -27.19 -17.48 -13.59
CA GLU A 271 -27.73 -18.35 -12.53
C GLU A 271 -27.19 -19.79 -12.63
N ALA A 272 -27.11 -20.34 -13.84
CA ALA A 272 -26.55 -21.67 -14.07
C ALA A 272 -25.06 -21.69 -13.70
N GLU A 273 -24.29 -20.69 -14.13
CA GLU A 273 -22.89 -20.48 -13.77
C GLU A 273 -22.70 -20.31 -12.26
N ALA A 274 -23.56 -19.53 -11.61
CA ALA A 274 -23.59 -19.38 -10.15
C ALA A 274 -23.89 -20.70 -9.42
N SER A 275 -24.63 -21.61 -10.06
CA SER A 275 -25.00 -22.91 -9.51
C SER A 275 -23.93 -24.00 -9.77
N THR A 276 -23.25 -23.95 -10.92
CA THR A 276 -22.18 -24.90 -11.29
C THR A 276 -20.81 -24.50 -10.75
N GLY A 277 -20.52 -23.20 -10.68
CA GLY A 277 -19.29 -22.61 -10.13
C GLY A 277 -19.27 -22.51 -8.60
N ARG A 278 -20.21 -23.19 -7.90
CA ARG A 278 -20.29 -23.16 -6.43
C ARG A 278 -19.04 -23.70 -5.74
N ALA A 279 -18.28 -24.57 -6.39
CA ALA A 279 -16.99 -25.04 -5.87
C ALA A 279 -15.92 -23.94 -5.94
N GLU A 280 -15.83 -23.22 -7.06
CA GLU A 280 -14.90 -22.09 -7.26
C GLU A 280 -15.24 -20.88 -6.38
N ILE A 281 -16.53 -20.65 -6.11
CA ILE A 281 -17.03 -19.57 -5.23
C ILE A 281 -16.93 -19.98 -3.73
N ALA A 282 -16.90 -21.28 -3.43
CA ALA A 282 -16.71 -21.79 -2.06
C ALA A 282 -15.23 -21.97 -1.68
N ASN A 283 -14.33 -21.96 -2.67
CA ASN A 283 -12.89 -22.02 -2.49
C ASN A 283 -12.44 -20.85 -1.59
N GLN A 284 -11.68 -21.15 -0.54
CA GLN A 284 -11.06 -20.08 0.23
C GLN A 284 -9.92 -19.48 -0.60
N ILE A 285 -9.64 -18.22 -0.34
CA ILE A 285 -8.53 -17.56 -1.02
C ILE A 285 -7.28 -17.87 -0.22
N PRO A 286 -6.16 -18.19 -0.90
CA PRO A 286 -4.91 -18.41 -0.21
C PRO A 286 -4.52 -17.16 0.58
N THR A 287 -4.05 -17.38 1.79
CA THR A 287 -3.48 -16.35 2.66
C THR A 287 -1.99 -16.59 2.75
N ILE A 288 -1.19 -15.52 2.80
CA ILE A 288 0.25 -15.61 2.97
C ILE A 288 0.70 -14.74 4.15
N THR A 289 1.53 -15.32 5.01
CA THR A 289 2.09 -14.63 6.18
C THR A 289 3.58 -14.94 6.28
N GLY A 290 4.36 -14.06 6.89
CA GLY A 290 5.79 -14.27 7.04
C GLY A 290 6.47 -13.06 7.65
N ASN A 291 7.77 -13.18 7.89
CA ASN A 291 8.54 -12.02 8.30
C ASN A 291 8.76 -11.12 7.08
N SER A 292 8.19 -9.92 7.10
CA SER A 292 8.37 -8.93 6.03
C SER A 292 9.70 -8.20 6.16
N THR A 293 10.25 -8.00 7.37
CA THR A 293 11.52 -7.27 7.56
C THR A 293 12.73 -8.18 7.41
N VAL A 294 13.63 -7.79 6.52
CA VAL A 294 14.79 -8.60 6.12
C VAL A 294 16.07 -7.79 6.26
N TYR A 295 17.02 -8.29 7.05
CA TYR A 295 18.36 -7.71 7.15
C TYR A 295 19.32 -8.46 6.23
N ALA A 296 19.92 -7.74 5.28
CA ALA A 296 20.75 -8.33 4.23
C ALA A 296 22.14 -7.69 4.18
N ARG A 297 23.14 -8.47 3.75
CA ARG A 297 24.48 -8.01 3.38
C ARG A 297 24.74 -8.41 1.93
N VAL A 298 25.34 -7.52 1.14
CA VAL A 298 25.70 -7.81 -0.25
C VAL A 298 26.55 -9.09 -0.32
N GLY A 299 26.21 -10.01 -1.21
CA GLY A 299 26.91 -11.29 -1.38
C GLY A 299 26.60 -12.37 -0.33
N GLN A 300 25.84 -12.07 0.72
CA GLN A 300 25.41 -13.08 1.69
C GLN A 300 24.04 -13.66 1.32
N ASN A 301 23.85 -14.94 1.66
CA ASN A 301 22.56 -15.60 1.49
C ASN A 301 21.61 -15.21 2.61
N VAL A 302 20.44 -14.71 2.25
CA VAL A 302 19.38 -14.33 3.18
C VAL A 302 18.19 -15.21 2.93
N SER A 303 17.57 -15.72 4.00
CA SER A 303 16.40 -16.58 3.91
C SER A 303 15.21 -15.98 4.64
N VAL A 304 14.06 -16.01 3.98
CA VAL A 304 12.78 -15.57 4.51
C VAL A 304 11.83 -16.74 4.49
N ARG A 305 11.14 -16.97 5.60
CA ARG A 305 10.07 -17.96 5.69
C ARG A 305 8.75 -17.27 5.44
N ALA A 306 8.02 -17.79 4.46
CA ALA A 306 6.62 -17.49 4.25
C ALA A 306 5.80 -18.77 4.49
N ASN A 307 4.66 -18.59 5.12
CA ASN A 307 3.67 -19.63 5.31
C ASN A 307 2.36 -19.19 4.68
N ALA A 308 1.93 -19.96 3.70
CA ALA A 308 0.63 -19.80 3.08
C ALA A 308 -0.34 -20.87 3.58
N SER A 309 -1.60 -20.49 3.72
CA SER A 309 -2.70 -21.38 4.10
C SER A 309 -3.89 -21.18 3.21
N ASP A 310 -4.52 -22.28 2.85
CA ASP A 310 -5.66 -22.37 1.93
C ASP A 310 -6.42 -23.68 2.20
N ASP A 311 -7.63 -23.84 1.66
CA ASP A 311 -8.38 -25.10 1.71
C ASP A 311 -7.99 -26.09 0.59
N GLY A 312 -7.22 -25.65 -0.41
CA GLY A 312 -6.64 -26.47 -1.47
C GLY A 312 -5.11 -26.48 -1.53
N PRO A 313 -4.52 -27.09 -2.58
CA PRO A 313 -3.09 -27.04 -2.86
C PRO A 313 -2.62 -25.62 -3.24
N ILE A 314 -1.47 -25.20 -2.70
CA ILE A 314 -0.91 -23.85 -2.91
C ILE A 314 0.41 -23.93 -3.68
N THR A 315 0.60 -22.98 -4.61
CA THR A 315 1.87 -22.68 -5.26
C THR A 315 2.33 -21.27 -4.90
N TYR A 316 3.62 -21.08 -4.64
CA TYR A 316 4.16 -19.75 -4.36
C TYR A 316 4.67 -19.10 -5.64
N LYS A 317 4.29 -17.85 -5.88
CA LYS A 317 4.75 -17.04 -7.01
C LYS A 317 5.55 -15.85 -6.50
N LEU A 318 6.81 -15.80 -6.95
CA LEU A 318 7.76 -14.74 -6.59
C LEU A 318 7.70 -13.61 -7.62
N LEU A 319 7.40 -12.41 -7.15
CA LEU A 319 7.39 -11.16 -7.93
C LEU A 319 8.64 -10.36 -7.56
N TYR A 320 9.54 -10.13 -8.52
CA TYR A 320 10.81 -9.48 -8.24
C TYR A 320 11.45 -8.82 -9.47
N ASN A 321 12.33 -7.84 -9.25
CA ASN A 321 13.18 -7.32 -10.31
C ASN A 321 14.47 -8.16 -10.45
N THR A 322 14.66 -8.77 -11.61
CA THR A 322 15.54 -9.94 -11.80
C THR A 322 17.03 -9.62 -12.01
N ALA A 323 17.42 -8.35 -12.13
CA ALA A 323 18.81 -8.00 -12.46
C ALA A 323 19.77 -8.23 -11.28
N ASN A 324 19.34 -7.90 -10.06
CA ASN A 324 20.25 -7.60 -8.95
C ASN A 324 20.22 -8.64 -7.81
N ALA A 325 19.43 -9.69 -7.93
CA ALA A 325 19.34 -10.76 -6.94
C ALA A 325 19.20 -12.14 -7.60
N THR A 326 19.70 -13.18 -6.91
CA THR A 326 19.52 -14.59 -7.29
C THR A 326 18.63 -15.26 -6.26
N PHE A 327 17.53 -15.90 -6.67
CA PHE A 327 16.55 -16.50 -5.78
C PHE A 327 16.59 -18.03 -5.84
N LYS A 328 16.29 -18.66 -4.71
CA LYS A 328 16.01 -20.08 -4.55
C LYS A 328 14.76 -20.23 -3.71
N VAL A 329 13.83 -21.05 -4.16
CA VAL A 329 12.59 -21.37 -3.43
C VAL A 329 12.68 -22.83 -3.02
N GLU A 330 12.66 -23.08 -1.72
CA GLU A 330 12.66 -24.42 -1.13
C GLU A 330 11.31 -24.65 -0.45
N THR A 331 10.59 -25.67 -0.89
CA THR A 331 9.23 -26.01 -0.43
C THR A 331 9.27 -27.26 0.46
N ASP A 332 9.67 -27.09 1.73
CA ASP A 332 9.69 -28.17 2.73
C ASP A 332 8.72 -27.83 3.86
N ASN A 333 7.45 -28.28 3.78
CA ASN A 333 6.33 -27.97 4.72
C ASN A 333 6.06 -26.48 5.04
N SER A 334 6.95 -25.57 4.61
CA SER A 334 6.95 -24.12 4.67
C SER A 334 7.82 -23.65 3.51
N THR A 335 7.49 -22.51 2.89
CA THR A 335 8.29 -22.02 1.76
C THR A 335 9.37 -21.09 2.28
N THR A 336 10.62 -21.54 2.19
CA THR A 336 11.78 -20.71 2.46
C THR A 336 12.27 -20.14 1.13
N ILE A 337 12.23 -18.81 1.01
CA ILE A 337 12.85 -18.11 -0.11
C ILE A 337 14.21 -17.64 0.34
N SER A 338 15.25 -18.13 -0.32
CA SER A 338 16.61 -17.67 -0.13
C SER A 338 17.03 -16.80 -1.30
N PHE A 339 17.66 -15.67 -1.02
CA PHE A 339 18.23 -14.82 -2.06
C PHE A 339 19.58 -14.22 -1.69
N ILE A 340 20.37 -13.96 -2.74
CA ILE A 340 21.66 -13.29 -2.64
C ILE A 340 21.58 -12.00 -3.46
N LEU A 341 21.78 -10.86 -2.78
CA LEU A 341 21.93 -9.55 -3.43
C LEU A 341 23.31 -9.46 -4.08
N LYS A 342 23.35 -9.14 -5.38
CA LYS A 342 24.61 -9.04 -6.17
C LYS A 342 25.36 -7.73 -5.90
N ASN A 343 24.62 -6.66 -5.64
CA ASN A 343 25.10 -5.32 -5.33
C ASN A 343 24.13 -4.64 -4.36
N ASP A 344 24.33 -3.36 -4.11
CA ASP A 344 23.53 -2.51 -3.24
C ASP A 344 22.45 -1.71 -3.98
N ASP A 345 22.16 -2.07 -5.24
CA ASP A 345 21.06 -1.49 -5.99
C ASP A 345 19.71 -1.91 -5.39
N PRO A 346 18.68 -1.04 -5.46
CA PRO A 346 17.35 -1.36 -4.98
C PRO A 346 16.72 -2.59 -5.64
N VAL A 347 16.21 -3.49 -4.80
CA VAL A 347 15.48 -4.69 -5.22
C VAL A 347 14.07 -4.66 -4.66
N TYR A 348 13.10 -5.01 -5.49
CA TYR A 348 11.73 -5.23 -5.06
C TYR A 348 11.47 -6.74 -5.00
N VAL A 349 10.99 -7.23 -3.85
CA VAL A 349 10.67 -8.64 -3.66
C VAL A 349 9.30 -8.74 -3.01
N SER A 350 8.41 -9.48 -3.66
CA SER A 350 7.06 -9.73 -3.20
C SER A 350 6.67 -11.17 -3.49
N LEU A 351 5.82 -11.72 -2.62
CA LEU A 351 5.45 -13.12 -2.63
C LEU A 351 3.95 -13.25 -2.61
N THR A 352 3.40 -14.04 -3.52
CA THR A 352 1.98 -14.36 -3.57
C THR A 352 1.81 -15.86 -3.46
N ALA A 353 0.71 -16.28 -2.86
CA ALA A 353 0.25 -17.66 -2.88
C ALA A 353 -0.85 -17.77 -3.95
N GLU A 354 -0.72 -18.74 -4.85
CA GLU A 354 -1.67 -19.05 -5.92
C GLU A 354 -2.28 -20.43 -5.66
N ASP A 355 -3.60 -20.51 -5.72
CA ASP A 355 -4.35 -21.76 -5.58
C ASP A 355 -4.49 -22.52 -6.92
N GLU A 356 -5.21 -23.65 -6.90
CA GLU A 356 -5.50 -24.44 -8.10
C GLU A 356 -6.41 -23.75 -9.12
N PHE A 357 -7.13 -22.69 -8.70
CA PHE A 357 -8.04 -21.87 -9.50
C PHE A 357 -7.42 -20.58 -10.02
N LYS A 358 -6.11 -20.38 -9.82
CA LYS A 358 -5.36 -19.17 -10.25
C LYS A 358 -5.73 -17.90 -9.50
N VAL A 359 -6.36 -18.01 -8.35
CA VAL A 359 -6.58 -16.88 -7.44
C VAL A 359 -5.31 -16.66 -6.63
N GLN A 360 -4.88 -15.40 -6.54
CA GLN A 360 -3.66 -15.01 -5.83
C GLN A 360 -4.00 -14.23 -4.56
N SER A 361 -3.30 -14.57 -3.48
CA SER A 361 -3.27 -13.79 -2.24
C SER A 361 -2.73 -12.39 -2.51
N PRO A 362 -3.06 -11.39 -1.68
CA PRO A 362 -2.27 -10.17 -1.59
C PRO A 362 -0.79 -10.49 -1.34
N ALA A 363 0.08 -9.59 -1.76
CA ALA A 363 1.51 -9.83 -1.75
C ALA A 363 2.11 -9.65 -0.37
N LEU A 364 2.86 -10.64 0.12
CA LEU A 364 3.84 -10.44 1.17
C LEU A 364 5.05 -9.73 0.57
N THR A 365 5.09 -8.41 0.71
CA THR A 365 6.21 -7.58 0.28
C THR A 365 7.31 -7.55 1.35
N LEU A 366 8.56 -7.72 0.93
CA LEU A 366 9.70 -7.72 1.84
C LEU A 366 10.24 -6.29 2.02
N ASP A 367 10.34 -5.87 3.27
CA ASP A 367 11.06 -4.68 3.71
C ASP A 367 12.54 -5.02 3.90
N ILE A 368 13.32 -4.79 2.85
CA ILE A 368 14.74 -5.12 2.82
C ILE A 368 15.54 -3.95 3.39
N SER A 369 16.24 -4.20 4.50
CA SER A 369 17.28 -3.31 5.00
C SER A 369 18.65 -3.91 4.69
N ILE A 370 19.39 -3.25 3.79
CA ILE A 370 20.69 -3.71 3.31
C ILE A 370 21.83 -2.98 4.03
N CYS A 371 22.86 -3.75 4.33
CA CYS A 371 24.19 -3.29 4.62
C CYS A 371 24.98 -3.26 3.30
N SER A 372 25.14 -2.07 2.70
CA SER A 372 25.93 -1.85 1.47
C SER A 372 27.42 -2.16 1.65
N GLY A 373 27.87 -2.26 2.90
CA GLY A 373 29.23 -2.64 3.30
C GLY A 373 29.80 -1.63 4.30
N CYS A 374 30.64 -2.08 5.23
CA CYS A 374 31.40 -1.17 6.12
C CYS A 374 32.93 -1.35 5.96
N THR A 375 33.37 -1.81 4.78
CA THR A 375 34.78 -2.06 4.40
C THR A 375 35.67 -2.68 5.48
N ASP A 376 35.13 -3.60 6.29
CA ASP A 376 35.75 -4.18 7.50
C ASP A 376 36.19 -3.17 8.59
N HIS A 377 35.89 -1.88 8.40
CA HIS A 377 36.20 -0.77 9.29
C HIS A 377 34.99 -0.29 10.10
N GLY A 378 33.92 -1.09 10.15
CA GLY A 378 32.73 -0.76 10.93
C GLY A 378 31.73 -1.91 11.00
N VAL A 379 30.64 -1.65 11.70
CA VAL A 379 29.54 -2.60 11.88
C VAL A 379 28.23 -1.95 11.44
N CYS A 380 27.48 -2.64 10.58
CA CYS A 380 26.14 -2.19 10.19
C CYS A 380 25.17 -2.25 11.36
N ASP A 381 24.53 -1.12 11.64
CA ASP A 381 23.42 -0.94 12.56
C ASP A 381 22.12 -0.82 11.77
N PHE A 382 21.35 -1.92 11.75
CA PHE A 382 20.07 -2.00 11.06
C PHE A 382 18.92 -1.30 11.81
N THR A 383 19.16 -0.81 13.03
CA THR A 383 18.16 -0.01 13.78
C THR A 383 18.14 1.43 13.30
N GLN A 384 19.20 1.88 12.62
CA GLN A 384 19.33 3.21 12.07
C GLN A 384 19.31 3.17 10.55
N GLN A 385 18.66 4.18 9.96
CA GLN A 385 18.40 4.28 8.54
C GLN A 385 19.05 5.54 7.98
N ARG A 386 19.65 5.43 6.80
CA ARG A 386 20.23 6.58 6.10
C ARG A 386 19.16 7.57 5.65
N ALA A 387 19.55 8.83 5.51
CA ALA A 387 18.66 9.92 5.12
C ALA A 387 18.05 9.74 3.71
N GLU A 388 18.76 9.04 2.82
CA GLU A 388 18.35 8.72 1.44
C GLU A 388 17.17 7.74 1.35
N ASN A 389 16.79 7.07 2.44
CA ASN A 389 15.71 6.08 2.47
C ASN A 389 14.29 6.68 2.31
N ARG A 390 14.13 8.00 2.33
CA ARG A 390 12.80 8.66 2.27
C ARG A 390 12.03 8.41 0.98
N SER A 391 12.71 7.94 -0.08
CA SER A 391 12.11 7.71 -1.39
C SER A 391 11.89 6.22 -1.72
N MET A 392 12.27 5.30 -0.82
CA MET A 392 12.21 3.86 -1.06
C MET A 392 11.48 3.15 0.08
N PRO A 393 10.18 2.84 -0.08
CA PRO A 393 9.36 2.30 1.01
C PRO A 393 9.83 0.91 1.47
N THR A 394 10.22 0.04 0.54
CA THR A 394 10.52 -1.39 0.78
C THR A 394 12.00 -1.75 0.69
N PHE A 395 12.87 -0.78 0.42
CA PHE A 395 14.33 -0.99 0.33
C PHE A 395 15.08 0.13 1.03
N LYS A 396 15.91 -0.20 2.02
CA LYS A 396 16.51 0.78 2.94
C LYS A 396 17.98 0.48 3.17
N TYR A 397 18.82 1.50 3.23
CA TYR A 397 20.22 1.38 3.64
C TYR A 397 20.36 1.50 5.17
N ALA A 398 21.04 0.53 5.78
CA ALA A 398 21.47 0.56 7.17
C ALA A 398 22.65 1.52 7.35
N VAL A 399 22.80 2.09 8.55
CA VAL A 399 23.93 2.96 8.89
C VAL A 399 25.14 2.11 9.29
N CYS A 400 26.35 2.47 8.84
CA CYS A 400 27.58 1.88 9.37
C CYS A 400 28.04 2.66 10.61
N ILE A 401 28.19 1.95 11.74
CA ILE A 401 28.92 2.46 12.89
C ILE A 401 30.40 2.23 12.61
N CYS A 402 31.10 3.30 12.21
CA CYS A 402 32.52 3.22 11.89
C CYS A 402 33.38 3.04 13.14
N ASN A 403 34.41 2.21 13.01
CA ASN A 403 35.48 2.13 13.98
C ASN A 403 36.14 3.51 14.14
N PRO A 404 36.85 3.75 15.26
CA PRO A 404 37.68 4.94 15.38
C PRO A 404 38.56 5.11 14.15
N TYR A 405 38.76 6.36 13.73
CA TYR A 405 39.64 6.76 12.63
C TYR A 405 39.08 6.57 11.21
N TRP A 406 37.85 6.05 11.08
CA TRP A 406 37.14 5.92 9.80
C TRP A 406 35.86 6.74 9.78
N GLN A 407 35.42 7.12 8.58
CA GLN A 407 34.18 7.86 8.34
C GLN A 407 33.67 7.59 6.92
N GLY A 408 32.50 8.15 6.59
CA GLY A 408 31.78 7.88 5.34
C GLY A 408 30.62 6.93 5.59
N ASP A 409 29.74 6.79 4.60
CA ASP A 409 28.52 6.00 4.75
C ASP A 409 28.82 4.50 4.89
N ASN A 410 29.94 4.05 4.33
CA ASN A 410 30.46 2.68 4.36
C ASN A 410 31.81 2.57 5.10
N CYS A 411 32.20 3.57 5.90
CA CYS A 411 33.50 3.63 6.59
C CYS A 411 34.72 3.53 5.65
N GLU A 412 34.56 4.00 4.42
CA GLU A 412 35.50 3.86 3.33
C GLU A 412 36.58 4.96 3.28
N THR A 413 36.43 6.00 4.08
CA THR A 413 37.38 7.12 4.12
C THR A 413 37.97 7.32 5.51
N ASP A 414 39.20 7.80 5.54
CA ASP A 414 39.88 8.18 6.77
C ASP A 414 39.15 9.35 7.45
N PHE A 415 39.12 9.32 8.77
CA PHE A 415 38.54 10.38 9.58
C PHE A 415 39.25 11.71 9.32
N LYS A 416 38.49 12.73 8.89
CA LYS A 416 39.03 14.05 8.54
C LYS A 416 39.15 14.94 9.77
N GLY A 417 40.28 14.84 10.46
CA GLY A 417 40.61 15.68 11.61
C GLY A 417 40.56 17.18 11.30
N CYS A 418 40.87 17.59 10.07
CA CYS A 418 40.91 18.99 9.64
C CYS A 418 39.54 19.60 9.32
N ALA A 419 38.45 18.82 9.29
CA ALA A 419 37.11 19.30 8.90
C ALA A 419 36.58 20.42 9.82
N SER A 420 36.98 20.44 11.09
CA SER A 420 36.58 21.45 12.08
C SER A 420 37.56 22.62 12.24
N THR A 421 38.52 22.77 11.33
CA THR A 421 39.61 23.77 11.43
C THR A 421 40.30 23.78 12.81
N PRO A 422 40.84 22.64 13.27
CA PRO A 422 41.28 22.50 14.65
C PRO A 422 42.56 23.27 14.98
N CYS A 423 43.38 23.60 13.97
CA CYS A 423 44.63 24.30 14.14
C CYS A 423 44.39 25.80 14.43
N SER A 424 44.87 26.26 15.59
CA SER A 424 44.80 27.69 15.96
C SER A 424 45.61 28.58 15.02
N LEU A 425 45.28 29.89 14.98
CA LEU A 425 45.95 30.92 14.19
C LEU A 425 46.01 30.62 12.67
N LEU A 426 44.97 29.95 12.13
CA LEU A 426 44.84 29.63 10.70
C LEU A 426 46.05 28.86 10.14
N ARG A 427 46.71 28.05 10.97
CA ARG A 427 47.80 27.18 10.52
C ARG A 427 47.30 26.16 9.51
N ASN A 428 48.21 25.75 8.61
CA ASN A 428 47.90 24.69 7.65
C ASN A 428 47.66 23.38 8.41
N CYS A 429 46.50 22.78 8.16
CA CYS A 429 46.10 21.51 8.72
C CYS A 429 46.25 20.41 7.66
N THR A 430 46.84 19.28 8.05
CA THR A 430 46.93 18.08 7.21
C THR A 430 46.32 16.90 7.94
N ASP A 431 45.38 16.20 7.31
CA ASP A 431 44.78 15.00 7.87
C ASP A 431 45.83 13.89 8.00
N ASN A 432 45.78 13.16 9.10
CA ASN A 432 46.58 11.95 9.26
C ASN A 432 45.80 10.77 8.67
N PRO A 433 46.46 9.91 7.86
CA PRO A 433 45.85 8.67 7.42
C PRO A 433 45.43 7.79 8.59
N ALA A 434 44.45 6.91 8.39
CA ALA A 434 43.83 6.13 9.47
C ALA A 434 44.82 5.27 10.28
N ASP A 435 45.84 4.70 9.63
CA ASP A 435 46.92 3.92 10.25
C ASP A 435 47.80 4.79 11.16
N ILE A 436 48.16 5.99 10.72
CA ILE A 436 48.92 6.96 11.52
C ILE A 436 48.08 7.51 12.67
N HIS A 437 46.80 7.81 12.42
CA HIS A 437 45.86 8.22 13.44
C HIS A 437 45.75 7.15 14.54
N ALA A 438 45.65 5.87 14.18
CA ALA A 438 45.57 4.78 15.14
C ALA A 438 46.82 4.67 16.03
N ILE A 439 48.02 4.86 15.47
CA ILE A 439 49.28 4.76 16.21
C ILE A 439 49.48 5.96 17.15
N LEU A 440 49.20 7.17 16.64
CA LEU A 440 49.47 8.40 17.37
C LEU A 440 48.28 8.90 18.21
N ASN A 441 47.12 8.26 18.06
CA ASN A 441 45.83 8.74 18.55
C ASN A 441 45.59 10.22 18.20
N ARG A 442 45.99 10.62 16.98
CA ARG A 442 45.99 12.00 16.49
C ARG A 442 45.46 12.08 15.06
N ALA A 443 44.30 12.72 14.87
CA ALA A 443 43.59 12.79 13.59
C ALA A 443 44.23 13.72 12.54
N PHE A 444 45.02 14.70 12.96
CA PHE A 444 45.56 15.73 12.08
C PHE A 444 46.88 16.28 12.61
N ASN A 445 47.69 16.85 11.73
CA ASN A 445 48.87 17.63 12.06
C ASN A 445 48.67 19.11 11.69
N CYS A 446 49.25 20.00 12.48
CA CYS A 446 49.31 21.42 12.19
C CYS A 446 50.74 21.78 11.79
N SER A 447 50.89 22.77 10.90
CA SER A 447 52.18 23.39 10.64
C SER A 447 52.76 24.06 11.90
N ALA A 448 54.03 24.44 11.88
CA ALA A 448 54.66 25.18 12.97
C ALA A 448 53.87 26.47 13.31
N CYS A 449 53.92 26.88 14.57
CA CYS A 449 53.35 28.16 15.00
C CYS A 449 54.00 29.34 14.27
N PRO A 450 53.22 30.40 13.94
CA PRO A 450 53.78 31.65 13.43
C PRO A 450 54.81 32.23 14.40
N LYS A 451 55.71 33.09 13.89
CA LYS A 451 56.68 33.81 14.73
C LYS A 451 55.95 34.58 15.85
N GLY A 452 56.53 34.57 17.06
CA GLY A 452 55.92 35.12 18.28
C GLY A 452 55.10 34.10 19.08
N TYR A 453 55.02 32.85 18.62
CA TYR A 453 54.28 31.78 19.30
C TYR A 453 55.07 30.46 19.34
N THR A 454 54.77 29.64 20.34
CA THR A 454 55.28 28.27 20.50
C THR A 454 54.13 27.26 20.60
N ASP A 455 54.38 25.98 20.35
CA ASP A 455 53.34 24.94 20.48
C ASP A 455 52.89 24.78 21.93
N GLY A 456 51.60 24.52 22.12
CA GLY A 456 51.00 24.31 23.43
C GLY A 456 51.49 23.05 24.10
N VAL A 457 51.89 23.16 25.38
CA VAL A 457 52.44 22.04 26.16
C VAL A 457 51.47 20.87 26.29
N LEU A 458 50.18 21.14 26.42
CA LEU A 458 49.13 20.13 26.57
C LEU A 458 48.44 19.77 25.24
N ASP A 459 48.49 20.67 24.26
CA ASP A 459 47.84 20.51 22.97
C ASP A 459 48.67 21.21 21.88
N PRO A 460 49.42 20.46 21.05
CA PRO A 460 50.24 21.03 19.98
C PRO A 460 49.41 21.64 18.85
N SER A 461 48.07 21.50 18.85
CA SER A 461 47.19 22.24 17.93
C SER A 461 46.97 23.71 18.34
N LYS A 462 47.30 24.05 19.60
CA LYS A 462 47.26 25.42 20.13
C LYS A 462 48.63 26.06 20.07
N CYS A 463 48.66 27.32 19.68
CA CYS A 463 49.84 28.18 19.80
C CYS A 463 49.72 29.02 21.05
N ILE A 464 50.78 29.06 21.86
CA ILE A 464 50.92 29.89 23.04
C ILE A 464 51.83 31.06 22.69
N ASP A 465 51.41 32.25 23.09
CA ASP A 465 52.19 33.48 22.95
C ASP A 465 53.54 33.35 23.67
N ILE A 466 54.63 33.65 22.96
CA ILE A 466 55.96 33.73 23.57
C ILE A 466 56.08 35.09 24.22
N ASN A 467 56.45 35.13 25.50
CA ASN A 467 56.71 36.41 26.15
C ASN A 467 58.18 36.80 25.95
N GLU A 468 58.48 37.48 24.85
CA GLU A 468 59.86 37.79 24.50
C GLU A 468 60.54 38.70 25.54
N CYS A 469 59.77 39.52 26.26
CA CYS A 469 60.27 40.37 27.33
C CYS A 469 60.71 39.57 28.57
N LEU A 470 59.94 38.55 28.96
CA LEU A 470 60.28 37.69 30.11
C LEU A 470 61.40 36.70 29.77
N GLU A 471 61.41 36.19 28.54
CA GLU A 471 62.46 35.29 28.06
C GLU A 471 63.77 36.03 27.74
N GLY A 472 63.74 37.36 27.70
CA GLY A 472 64.92 38.20 27.44
C GLY A 472 65.41 38.13 25.99
N ILE A 473 64.52 37.77 25.07
CA ILE A 473 64.81 37.64 23.63
C ILE A 473 64.21 38.80 22.81
N SER A 474 63.63 39.80 23.48
CA SER A 474 63.20 41.04 22.84
C SER A 474 64.39 41.87 22.36
N ASP A 475 64.28 42.49 21.18
CA ASP A 475 65.27 43.42 20.62
C ASP A 475 65.09 44.87 21.16
N CYS A 476 64.40 45.05 22.29
CA CYS A 476 64.14 46.38 22.85
C CYS A 476 65.39 47.00 23.49
N ASP A 477 65.61 48.28 23.20
CA ASP A 477 66.71 49.07 23.76
C ASP A 477 66.45 49.50 25.22
N GLN A 478 65.18 49.73 25.59
CA GLN A 478 64.79 50.14 26.95
C GLN A 478 63.68 49.25 27.51
N ASP A 479 62.43 49.70 27.47
CA ASP A 479 61.31 49.02 28.13
C ASP A 479 60.57 48.13 27.14
N CYS A 480 60.32 46.86 27.50
CA CYS A 480 59.62 45.89 26.67
C CYS A 480 58.25 45.57 27.26
N ASN A 481 57.20 45.69 26.45
CA ASN A 481 55.85 45.26 26.80
C ASN A 481 55.40 44.13 25.87
N ASN A 482 55.12 42.97 26.46
CA ASN A 482 54.62 41.82 25.72
C ASN A 482 53.22 42.09 25.17
N THR A 483 52.95 41.61 23.96
CA THR A 483 51.65 41.67 23.28
C THR A 483 51.31 40.30 22.70
N TYR A 484 50.06 40.07 22.32
CA TYR A 484 49.70 38.77 21.73
C TYR A 484 50.29 38.66 20.30
N GLY A 485 51.28 37.79 20.14
CA GLY A 485 52.03 37.52 18.91
C GLY A 485 53.32 38.31 18.74
N GLY A 486 53.83 38.93 19.81
CA GLY A 486 55.10 39.67 19.78
C GLY A 486 55.18 40.69 20.89
N TYR A 487 55.97 41.74 20.73
CA TYR A 487 56.18 42.74 21.77
C TYR A 487 56.27 44.16 21.21
N ILE A 488 56.02 45.16 22.06
CA ILE A 488 56.18 46.57 21.76
C ILE A 488 57.28 47.14 22.65
N CYS A 489 58.27 47.77 22.04
CA CYS A 489 59.29 48.53 22.75
C CYS A 489 58.78 49.93 23.05
N THR A 490 58.99 50.37 24.28
CA THR A 490 58.71 51.73 24.74
C THR A 490 59.97 52.36 25.30
N CYS A 491 60.02 53.69 25.20
CA CYS A 491 61.15 54.45 25.69
C CYS A 491 60.78 55.17 26.98
N LYS A 492 61.77 55.30 27.87
CA LYS A 492 61.65 56.08 29.10
C LYS A 492 61.41 57.54 28.76
N TYR A 493 60.86 58.27 29.73
CA TYR A 493 60.51 59.68 29.58
C TYR A 493 61.68 60.50 29.01
N GLY A 494 61.41 61.26 27.95
CA GLY A 494 62.40 62.08 27.23
C GLY A 494 63.03 61.43 26.00
N TYR A 495 62.67 60.19 25.65
CA TYR A 495 63.19 59.49 24.46
C TYR A 495 62.05 59.12 23.50
N THR A 496 62.33 59.14 22.19
CA THR A 496 61.42 58.72 21.12
C THR A 496 61.92 57.44 20.44
N TYR A 497 61.03 56.48 20.19
CA TYR A 497 61.39 55.22 19.54
C TYR A 497 61.68 55.42 18.05
N ASN A 498 62.89 55.10 17.60
CA ASN A 498 63.28 55.13 16.19
C ASN A 498 63.12 53.74 15.55
N ILE A 499 62.13 53.62 14.67
CA ILE A 499 61.77 52.36 13.99
C ILE A 499 62.91 51.83 13.10
N SER A 500 63.69 52.72 12.46
CA SER A 500 64.78 52.29 11.55
C SER A 500 65.99 51.71 12.29
N GLN A 501 66.24 52.16 13.52
CA GLN A 501 67.39 51.74 14.33
C GLN A 501 67.03 50.77 15.45
N HIS A 502 65.73 50.51 15.68
CA HIS A 502 65.22 49.73 16.83
C HIS A 502 65.77 50.23 18.18
N LYS A 503 65.90 51.56 18.33
CA LYS A 503 66.51 52.20 19.52
C LYS A 503 65.75 53.42 20.00
N CYS A 504 65.92 53.75 21.28
CA CYS A 504 65.39 54.95 21.90
C CYS A 504 66.38 56.10 21.76
N ILE A 505 65.99 57.14 21.02
CA ILE A 505 66.82 58.32 20.78
C ILE A 505 66.21 59.55 21.45
N ASN A 506 67.06 60.48 21.87
CA ASN A 506 66.67 61.72 22.53
C ASN A 506 66.32 62.79 21.49
#